data_AF-A0A2E9UN32-F1
#
_entry.id   AF-A0A2E9UN32-F1
#
_cell.length_a   1.000
_cell.length_b   1.000
_cell.length_c   1.000
_cell.angle_alpha   90.00
_cell.angle_beta   90.00
_cell.angle_gamma   90.00
#
_symmetry.space_group_name_H-M   'P 1'
#
loop_
_entity.id
_entity.type
_entity.pdbx_description
1 polymer ?
#
loop_
_entity_poly.entity_id
_entity_poly.type
_entity_poly.pdbx_seq_one_letter_code
_entity_poly.pdbx_strand_id
1 'polypeptide(L)'
;MPSLAERPRISDQLKKLGRCIELVSIDPHFHDVTIGLFLKGGVMTVWSFSDRAGIAERIEQIRDRCTRLGDVVAVDGTTDQLKLISDLELDRALKFMFTAAVEKDPARELPTGRITAPDTKTKLIFVVEGAEEDGKYVYTISTEGQSDRAEMRVRATVGGFIRYSDCERIAKNKFAFPDGRRYDEFARLILPLARNVSAVESQLAASELEGQMTTQTLGFSQS
;
A
#
# COMPACT_ATOMS: atom_id res chain seq x y z
N MET A 1 -43.42 -12.12 11.11
CA MET A 1 -42.06 -11.91 11.65
C MET A 1 -41.09 -12.43 10.61
N PRO A 2 -40.21 -11.60 10.03
CA PRO A 2 -39.20 -12.11 9.12
C PRO A 2 -38.19 -12.93 9.93
N SER A 3 -37.85 -14.12 9.46
CA SER A 3 -36.84 -14.99 10.07
C SER A 3 -35.50 -14.26 10.09
N LEU A 4 -34.83 -14.23 11.25
CA LEU A 4 -33.41 -13.87 11.32
C LEU A 4 -32.64 -14.84 10.43
N ALA A 5 -32.36 -14.44 9.19
CA ALA A 5 -31.34 -15.07 8.39
C ALA A 5 -30.07 -15.04 9.24
N GLU A 6 -29.53 -16.21 9.55
CA GLU A 6 -28.33 -16.38 10.37
C GLU A 6 -27.21 -15.53 9.76
N ARG A 7 -26.95 -14.36 10.36
CA ARG A 7 -25.77 -13.57 10.02
C ARG A 7 -24.58 -14.49 10.29
N PRO A 8 -23.75 -14.81 9.27
CA PRO A 8 -22.59 -15.65 9.49
C PRO A 8 -21.75 -15.01 10.58
N ARG A 9 -21.33 -15.82 11.56
CA ARG A 9 -20.56 -15.31 12.70
C ARG A 9 -19.32 -14.63 12.15
N ILE A 10 -18.94 -13.50 12.74
CA ILE A 10 -17.75 -12.73 12.33
C ILE A 10 -16.51 -13.66 12.25
N SER A 11 -16.42 -14.62 13.17
CA SER A 11 -15.38 -15.67 13.18
C SER A 11 -15.30 -16.49 11.90
N ASP A 12 -16.43 -16.83 11.30
CA ASP A 12 -16.50 -17.66 10.09
C ASP A 12 -16.12 -16.86 8.86
N GLN A 13 -16.46 -15.56 8.85
CA GLN A 13 -16.03 -14.64 7.80
C GLN A 13 -14.52 -14.38 7.88
N LEU A 14 -13.97 -14.14 9.07
CA LEU A 14 -12.51 -13.97 9.23
C LEU A 14 -11.72 -15.21 8.77
N LYS A 15 -12.22 -16.43 9.04
CA LYS A 15 -11.62 -17.66 8.51
C LYS A 15 -11.64 -17.73 6.98
N LYS A 16 -12.65 -17.15 6.33
CA LYS A 16 -12.73 -17.07 4.87
C LYS A 16 -11.77 -16.03 4.30
N LEU A 17 -11.67 -14.87 4.94
CA LEU A 17 -10.82 -13.76 4.53
C LEU A 17 -9.33 -14.02 4.73
N GLY A 18 -8.95 -14.74 5.80
CA GLY A 18 -7.57 -15.07 6.11
C GLY A 18 -6.86 -13.99 6.93
N ARG A 19 -5.58 -13.75 6.63
CA ARG A 19 -4.73 -12.83 7.39
C ARG A 19 -5.05 -11.38 7.00
N CYS A 20 -5.31 -10.51 7.98
CA CYS A 20 -5.42 -9.08 7.71
C CYS A 20 -4.04 -8.51 7.35
N ILE A 21 -3.91 -7.87 6.17
CA ILE A 21 -2.74 -7.08 5.79
C ILE A 21 -2.87 -5.69 6.39
N GLU A 22 -3.99 -5.00 6.12
CA GLU A 22 -4.22 -3.61 6.52
C GLU A 22 -5.69 -3.36 6.87
N LEU A 23 -5.93 -2.44 7.80
CA LEU A 23 -7.26 -2.01 8.20
C LEU A 23 -7.30 -0.48 8.28
N VAL A 24 -8.01 0.16 7.36
CA VAL A 24 -8.25 1.61 7.40
C VAL A 24 -9.52 1.85 8.19
N SER A 25 -9.36 2.42 9.40
CA SER A 25 -10.43 2.57 10.37
C SER A 25 -11.60 3.43 9.86
N ILE A 26 -11.29 4.48 9.11
CA ILE A 26 -12.25 5.47 8.61
C ILE A 26 -12.00 5.67 7.12
N ASP A 27 -12.97 5.30 6.28
CA ASP A 27 -13.00 5.69 4.87
C ASP A 27 -13.62 7.10 4.71
N PRO A 28 -12.80 8.13 4.44
CA PRO A 28 -13.28 9.51 4.37
C PRO A 28 -14.15 9.77 3.13
N HIS A 29 -14.22 8.83 2.19
CA HIS A 29 -15.01 8.95 0.96
C HIS A 29 -16.24 8.06 0.96
N PHE A 30 -16.47 7.30 2.03
CA PHE A 30 -17.68 6.49 2.18
C PHE A 30 -18.02 6.28 3.65
N HIS A 31 -18.88 7.15 4.18
CA HIS A 31 -19.65 6.86 5.38
C HIS A 31 -18.84 6.55 6.66
N ASP A 32 -17.55 6.92 6.69
CA ASP A 32 -16.62 6.66 7.80
C ASP A 32 -16.55 5.18 8.20
N VAL A 33 -16.78 4.28 7.24
CA VAL A 33 -16.73 2.83 7.50
C VAL A 33 -15.30 2.34 7.55
N THR A 34 -15.08 1.25 8.29
CA THR A 34 -13.81 0.52 8.27
C THR A 34 -13.73 -0.39 7.05
N ILE A 35 -12.59 -0.38 6.36
CA ILE A 35 -12.32 -1.26 5.21
C ILE A 35 -10.96 -1.93 5.42
N GLY A 36 -10.89 -3.23 5.18
CA GLY A 36 -9.68 -4.03 5.34
C GLY A 36 -9.25 -4.73 4.06
N LEU A 37 -7.95 -5.00 3.96
CA LEU A 37 -7.35 -5.86 2.96
C LEU A 37 -6.90 -7.16 3.63
N PHE A 38 -7.43 -8.28 3.17
CA PHE A 38 -7.16 -9.60 3.73
C PHE A 38 -6.50 -10.52 2.71
N LEU A 39 -5.60 -11.39 3.15
CA LEU A 39 -4.86 -12.33 2.31
C LEU A 39 -5.14 -13.78 2.69
N LYS A 40 -5.51 -14.59 1.70
CA LYS A 40 -5.62 -16.04 1.83
C LYS A 40 -5.21 -16.75 0.55
N GLY A 41 -4.22 -17.64 0.64
CA GLY A 41 -3.79 -18.46 -0.50
C GLY A 41 -3.37 -17.64 -1.73
N GLY A 42 -2.66 -16.52 -1.51
CA GLY A 42 -2.23 -15.61 -2.58
C GLY A 42 -3.32 -14.69 -3.14
N VAL A 43 -4.56 -14.79 -2.67
CA VAL A 43 -5.66 -13.90 -3.05
C VAL A 43 -5.87 -12.85 -1.97
N MET A 44 -5.82 -11.59 -2.37
CA MET A 44 -6.19 -10.46 -1.54
C MET A 44 -7.67 -10.13 -1.73
N THR A 45 -8.39 -9.84 -0.66
CA THR A 45 -9.82 -9.48 -0.65
C THR A 45 -10.01 -8.16 0.09
N VAL A 46 -10.61 -7.17 -0.57
CA VAL A 46 -11.06 -5.91 0.02
C VAL A 46 -12.41 -6.16 0.68
N TRP A 47 -12.55 -5.84 1.96
CA TRP A 47 -13.75 -6.19 2.70
C TRP A 47 -14.15 -5.14 3.73
N SER A 48 -15.46 -4.98 3.95
CA SER A 48 -16.02 -4.24 5.07
C SER A 48 -17.13 -5.06 5.73
N PHE A 49 -17.27 -4.94 7.05
CA PHE A 49 -18.38 -5.53 7.79
C PHE A 49 -19.63 -4.62 7.83
N SER A 50 -19.56 -3.44 7.21
CA SER A 50 -20.68 -2.50 7.09
C SER A 50 -21.77 -3.07 6.19
N ASP A 51 -23.04 -2.84 6.55
CA ASP A 51 -24.22 -3.17 5.76
C ASP A 51 -24.83 -1.94 5.06
N ARG A 52 -24.12 -0.81 5.03
CA ARG A 52 -24.58 0.41 4.37
C ARG A 52 -24.73 0.19 2.85
N ALA A 53 -25.85 0.66 2.30
CA ALA A 53 -26.08 0.66 0.86
C ALA A 53 -24.94 1.41 0.12
N GLY A 54 -24.45 0.86 -0.99
CA GLY A 54 -23.33 1.42 -1.75
C GLY A 54 -21.96 0.85 -1.38
N ILE A 55 -21.85 -0.01 -0.35
CA ILE A 55 -20.57 -0.53 0.11
C ILE A 55 -19.89 -1.44 -0.92
N ALA A 56 -20.66 -2.21 -1.69
CA ALA A 56 -20.12 -3.11 -2.71
C ALA A 56 -19.44 -2.31 -3.83
N GLU A 57 -20.08 -1.24 -4.29
CA GLU A 57 -19.56 -0.31 -5.29
C GLU A 57 -18.32 0.41 -4.78
N ARG A 58 -18.30 0.79 -3.49
CA ARG A 58 -17.11 1.39 -2.88
C ARG A 58 -15.94 0.41 -2.81
N ILE A 59 -16.19 -0.84 -2.43
CA ILE A 59 -15.18 -1.90 -2.42
C ILE A 59 -14.59 -2.10 -3.81
N GLU A 60 -15.43 -2.15 -4.84
CA GLU A 60 -14.97 -2.27 -6.23
C GLU A 60 -14.10 -1.09 -6.66
N GLN A 61 -14.51 0.14 -6.34
CA GLN A 61 -13.70 1.33 -6.61
C GLN A 61 -12.32 1.27 -5.92
N ILE A 62 -12.26 0.79 -4.68
CA ILE A 62 -11.00 0.62 -3.96
C ILE A 62 -10.14 -0.47 -4.61
N ARG A 63 -10.74 -1.61 -4.98
CA ARG A 63 -10.08 -2.71 -5.69
C ARG A 63 -9.46 -2.22 -7.00
N ASP A 64 -10.24 -1.54 -7.84
CA ASP A 64 -9.80 -0.99 -9.12
C ASP A 64 -8.72 0.09 -8.94
N ARG A 65 -8.79 0.86 -7.86
CA ARG A 65 -7.75 1.84 -7.53
C ARG A 65 -6.45 1.17 -7.10
N CYS A 66 -6.51 0.04 -6.39
CA CYS A 66 -5.32 -0.74 -6.04
C CYS A 66 -4.57 -1.21 -7.29
N THR A 67 -5.26 -1.69 -8.34
CA THR A 67 -4.62 -2.14 -9.58
C THR A 67 -3.94 -1.02 -10.38
N ARG A 68 -4.22 0.25 -10.04
CA ARG A 68 -3.57 1.42 -10.63
C ARG A 68 -2.45 2.00 -9.76
N LEU A 69 -2.37 1.60 -8.48
CA LEU A 69 -1.41 2.10 -7.50
C LEU A 69 -0.28 1.12 -7.23
N GLY A 70 -0.51 -0.17 -7.44
CA GLY A 70 0.47 -1.22 -7.21
C GLY A 70 0.46 -2.22 -8.35
N ASP A 71 1.49 -3.06 -8.36
CA ASP A 71 1.66 -4.13 -9.34
C ASP A 71 0.80 -5.34 -8.94
N VAL A 72 -0.52 -5.12 -8.90
CA VAL A 72 -1.54 -6.11 -8.58
C VAL A 72 -2.58 -6.13 -9.69
N VAL A 73 -3.21 -7.27 -9.89
CA VAL A 73 -4.26 -7.48 -10.90
C VAL A 73 -5.56 -7.90 -10.22
N ALA A 74 -6.67 -7.47 -10.79
CA ALA A 74 -7.99 -7.94 -10.37
C ALA A 74 -8.13 -9.45 -10.62
N VAL A 75 -8.88 -10.15 -9.76
CA VAL A 75 -9.28 -11.53 -10.03
C VAL A 75 -10.55 -11.52 -10.88
N ASP A 76 -10.50 -12.18 -12.03
CA ASP A 76 -11.62 -12.27 -12.96
C ASP A 76 -12.90 -12.80 -12.28
N GLY A 77 -14.04 -12.18 -12.61
CA GLY A 77 -15.34 -12.55 -12.07
C GLY A 77 -15.61 -12.09 -10.63
N THR A 78 -14.72 -11.25 -10.06
CA THR A 78 -14.88 -10.68 -8.72
C THR A 78 -14.84 -9.15 -8.77
N THR A 79 -15.40 -8.50 -7.75
CA THR A 79 -15.36 -7.04 -7.59
C THR A 79 -14.47 -6.60 -6.43
N ASP A 80 -14.04 -7.53 -5.58
CA ASP A 80 -13.36 -7.27 -4.31
C ASP A 80 -11.97 -7.93 -4.21
N GLN A 81 -11.61 -8.80 -5.18
CA GLN A 81 -10.37 -9.56 -5.11
C GLN A 81 -9.29 -9.08 -6.08
N LEU A 82 -8.05 -9.19 -5.61
CA LEU A 82 -6.83 -8.89 -6.35
C LEU A 82 -5.72 -9.91 -6.03
N LYS A 83 -4.73 -10.00 -6.91
CA LYS A 83 -3.51 -10.80 -6.74
C LYS A 83 -2.29 -9.96 -7.06
N LEU A 84 -1.19 -10.20 -6.34
CA LEU A 84 0.10 -9.68 -6.76
C LEU A 84 0.51 -10.34 -8.09
N ILE A 85 1.25 -9.64 -8.94
CA ILE A 85 1.78 -10.21 -10.20
C ILE A 85 2.85 -11.29 -9.99
N SER A 86 3.16 -11.63 -8.73
CA SER A 86 4.13 -12.63 -8.31
C SER A 86 3.72 -13.25 -6.98
N ASP A 87 4.55 -14.20 -6.51
CA ASP A 87 4.39 -14.87 -5.22
C ASP A 87 5.19 -14.16 -4.10
N LEU A 88 5.70 -12.95 -4.33
CA LEU A 88 6.41 -12.19 -3.29
C LEU A 88 5.46 -11.76 -2.17
N GLU A 89 5.98 -11.70 -0.95
CA GLU A 89 5.26 -11.11 0.19
C GLU A 89 5.70 -9.65 0.38
N LEU A 90 5.02 -8.72 -0.31
CA LEU A 90 5.32 -7.28 -0.26
C LEU A 90 4.40 -6.53 0.72
N ASP A 91 4.22 -7.07 1.93
CA ASP A 91 3.21 -6.63 2.90
C ASP A 91 3.21 -5.11 3.15
N ARG A 92 4.38 -4.49 3.36
CA ARG A 92 4.46 -3.03 3.58
C ARG A 92 4.03 -2.23 2.36
N ALA A 93 4.42 -2.66 1.16
CA ALA A 93 4.00 -1.98 -0.07
C ALA A 93 2.49 -2.13 -0.30
N LEU A 94 1.94 -3.32 -0.02
CA LEU A 94 0.51 -3.59 -0.09
C LEU A 94 -0.28 -2.74 0.91
N LYS A 95 0.22 -2.55 2.14
CA LYS A 95 -0.35 -1.63 3.12
C LYS A 95 -0.42 -0.20 2.58
N PHE A 96 0.70 0.34 2.13
CA PHE A 96 0.73 1.70 1.57
C PHE A 96 -0.18 1.87 0.36
N MET A 97 -0.25 0.86 -0.51
CA MET A 97 -1.14 0.84 -1.67
C MET A 97 -2.60 0.91 -1.21
N PHE A 98 -2.98 0.04 -0.28
CA PHE A 98 -4.35 -0.03 0.22
C PHE A 98 -4.76 1.24 0.96
N THR A 99 -3.94 1.74 1.89
CA THR A 99 -4.20 3.01 2.57
C THR A 99 -4.36 4.16 1.57
N ALA A 100 -3.51 4.23 0.55
CA ALA A 100 -3.63 5.25 -0.49
C ALA A 100 -4.89 5.08 -1.36
N ALA A 101 -5.34 3.85 -1.61
CA ALA A 101 -6.56 3.55 -2.35
C ALA A 101 -7.81 3.97 -1.58
N VAL A 102 -7.82 3.79 -0.25
CA VAL A 102 -8.95 4.17 0.61
C VAL A 102 -8.95 5.67 0.90
N GLU A 103 -7.86 6.24 1.40
CA GLU A 103 -7.86 7.59 1.99
C GLU A 103 -7.73 8.73 0.98
N LYS A 104 -7.05 8.51 -0.15
CA LYS A 104 -6.84 9.58 -1.14
C LYS A 104 -8.07 9.73 -2.03
N ASP A 105 -8.37 10.98 -2.38
CA ASP A 105 -9.47 11.35 -3.28
C ASP A 105 -9.59 10.38 -4.48
N PRO A 106 -10.69 9.62 -4.58
CA PRO A 106 -10.93 8.66 -5.66
C PRO A 106 -10.89 9.27 -7.06
N ALA A 107 -11.23 10.56 -7.20
CA ALA A 107 -11.22 11.27 -8.48
C ALA A 107 -9.83 11.78 -8.88
N ARG A 108 -8.88 11.82 -7.93
CA ARG A 108 -7.51 12.27 -8.22
C ARG A 108 -6.82 11.35 -9.22
N GLU A 109 -6.31 11.95 -10.29
CA GLU A 109 -5.46 11.25 -11.25
C GLU A 109 -4.15 10.77 -10.61
N LEU A 110 -3.78 9.55 -10.96
CA LEU A 110 -2.55 8.93 -10.51
C LEU A 110 -1.44 9.27 -11.50
N PRO A 111 -0.24 9.63 -11.01
CA PRO A 111 0.88 9.95 -11.89
C PRO A 111 1.24 8.74 -12.74
N THR A 112 1.46 8.94 -14.04
CA THR A 112 1.91 7.90 -14.99
C THR A 112 3.23 8.31 -15.64
N GLY A 113 3.83 7.41 -16.42
CA GLY A 113 5.05 7.70 -17.17
C GLY A 113 6.31 7.74 -16.31
N ARG A 114 7.09 8.83 -16.36
CA ARG A 114 8.34 8.92 -15.61
C ARG A 114 8.10 8.82 -14.10
N ILE A 115 8.92 8.06 -13.38
CA ILE A 115 8.80 7.91 -11.94
C ILE A 115 9.63 9.00 -11.26
N THR A 116 8.97 10.01 -10.69
CA THR A 116 9.63 11.13 -10.02
C THR A 116 8.94 11.53 -8.73
N ALA A 117 9.70 12.16 -7.82
CA ALA A 117 9.13 12.81 -6.64
C ALA A 117 10.00 13.99 -6.17
N PRO A 118 9.41 15.17 -5.92
CA PRO A 118 10.15 16.34 -5.45
C PRO A 118 10.61 16.15 -4.01
N ASP A 119 11.87 16.38 -3.67
CA ASP A 119 12.39 16.24 -2.32
C ASP A 119 11.74 17.23 -1.34
N THR A 120 11.40 16.79 -0.12
CA THR A 120 10.83 17.67 0.91
C THR A 120 11.89 18.42 1.71
N LYS A 121 13.15 17.98 1.65
CA LYS A 121 14.27 18.52 2.45
C LYS A 121 15.23 19.38 1.64
N THR A 122 15.14 19.33 0.32
CA THR A 122 16.03 20.03 -0.63
C THR A 122 15.22 20.47 -1.86
N LYS A 123 15.88 21.09 -2.84
CA LYS A 123 15.27 21.43 -4.14
C LYS A 123 15.45 20.33 -5.21
N LEU A 124 15.86 19.12 -4.79
CA LEU A 124 16.08 18.02 -5.71
C LEU A 124 14.75 17.42 -6.18
N ILE A 125 14.73 16.86 -7.39
CA ILE A 125 13.68 15.96 -7.85
C ILE A 125 14.30 14.58 -7.97
N PHE A 126 13.80 13.62 -7.21
CA PHE A 126 14.22 12.23 -7.38
C PHE A 126 13.64 11.65 -8.65
N VAL A 127 14.44 10.85 -9.33
CA VAL A 127 14.06 10.12 -10.54
C VAL A 127 14.42 8.66 -10.32
N VAL A 128 13.51 7.76 -10.74
CA VAL A 128 13.75 6.32 -10.76
C VAL A 128 13.64 5.83 -12.20
N GLU A 129 14.68 5.15 -12.67
CA GLU A 129 14.76 4.55 -14.00
C GLU A 129 15.08 3.07 -13.86
N GLY A 130 14.36 2.22 -14.59
CA GLY A 130 14.55 0.77 -14.58
C GLY A 130 15.19 0.27 -15.86
N ALA A 131 16.06 -0.73 -15.76
CA ALA A 131 16.66 -1.42 -16.90
C ALA A 131 16.89 -2.90 -16.56
N GLU A 132 16.91 -3.76 -17.58
CA GLU A 132 17.40 -5.13 -17.41
C GLU A 132 18.92 -5.14 -17.29
N GLU A 133 19.43 -5.72 -16.20
CA GLU A 133 20.84 -5.91 -15.90
C GLU A 133 21.02 -7.33 -15.36
N ASP A 134 21.89 -8.14 -15.98
CA ASP A 134 22.22 -9.52 -15.55
C ASP A 134 21.00 -10.42 -15.27
N GLY A 135 19.94 -10.30 -16.10
CA GLY A 135 18.72 -11.10 -15.98
C GLY A 135 17.77 -10.66 -14.87
N LYS A 136 18.00 -9.49 -14.26
CA LYS A 136 17.10 -8.85 -13.30
C LYS A 136 16.70 -7.46 -13.77
N TYR A 137 15.52 -7.01 -13.41
CA TYR A 137 15.11 -5.62 -13.57
C TYR A 137 15.65 -4.79 -12.40
N VAL A 138 16.58 -3.88 -12.69
CA VAL A 138 17.28 -3.06 -11.69
C VAL A 138 16.84 -1.60 -11.81
N TYR A 139 16.46 -1.03 -10.68
CA TYR A 139 16.06 0.37 -10.55
C TYR A 139 17.24 1.22 -10.10
N THR A 140 17.53 2.28 -10.85
CA THR A 140 18.52 3.30 -10.52
C THR A 140 17.84 4.58 -10.05
N ILE A 141 18.30 5.09 -8.91
CA ILE A 141 17.87 6.37 -8.34
C ILE A 141 18.88 7.45 -8.72
N SER A 142 18.37 8.54 -9.29
CA SER A 142 19.14 9.76 -9.54
C SER A 142 18.36 10.98 -9.04
N THR A 143 18.96 12.16 -9.17
CA THR A 143 18.32 13.43 -8.80
C THR A 143 18.57 14.49 -9.85
N GLU A 144 17.55 15.28 -10.14
CA GLU A 144 17.67 16.54 -10.88
C GLU A 144 17.76 17.71 -9.91
N GLY A 145 18.45 18.78 -10.32
CA GLY A 145 18.74 19.95 -9.48
C GLY A 145 20.10 19.85 -8.77
N GLN A 146 20.42 20.86 -7.97
CA GLN A 146 21.71 20.97 -7.28
C GLN A 146 21.53 20.94 -5.76
N SER A 147 22.30 20.06 -5.11
CA SER A 147 22.49 20.05 -3.67
C SER A 147 23.75 19.27 -3.32
N ASP A 148 24.52 19.79 -2.37
CA ASP A 148 25.64 19.13 -1.68
C ASP A 148 25.23 17.81 -0.99
N ARG A 149 23.93 17.62 -0.72
CA ARG A 149 23.38 16.42 -0.07
C ARG A 149 22.87 15.37 -1.06
N ALA A 150 22.94 15.61 -2.37
CA ALA A 150 22.32 14.75 -3.38
C ALA A 150 22.70 13.27 -3.23
N GLU A 151 23.99 12.94 -3.14
CA GLU A 151 24.42 11.55 -2.98
C GLU A 151 23.90 10.89 -1.70
N MET A 152 23.95 11.62 -0.57
CA MET A 152 23.44 11.11 0.70
C MET A 152 21.94 10.85 0.61
N ARG A 153 21.20 11.77 -0.01
CA ARG A 153 19.75 11.66 -0.23
C ARG A 153 19.42 10.45 -1.10
N VAL A 154 20.13 10.23 -2.21
CA VAL A 154 19.99 9.04 -3.07
C VAL A 154 20.20 7.75 -2.28
N ARG A 155 21.29 7.65 -1.51
CA ARG A 155 21.57 6.46 -0.68
C ARG A 155 20.47 6.18 0.34
N ALA A 156 19.97 7.25 0.98
CA ALA A 156 18.88 7.16 1.95
C ALA A 156 17.57 6.69 1.28
N THR A 157 17.25 7.17 0.08
CA THR A 157 16.07 6.74 -0.67
C THR A 157 16.16 5.25 -1.04
N VAL A 158 17.32 4.74 -1.45
CA VAL A 158 17.49 3.28 -1.62
C VAL A 158 17.23 2.53 -0.30
N GLY A 159 17.69 3.07 0.83
CA GLY A 159 17.39 2.53 2.15
C GLY A 159 15.88 2.49 2.46
N GLY A 160 15.13 3.50 2.01
CA GLY A 160 13.67 3.52 2.11
C GLY A 160 12.99 2.43 1.29
N PHE A 161 13.45 2.14 0.08
CA PHE A 161 12.92 1.02 -0.73
C PHE A 161 13.15 -0.34 -0.07
N ILE A 162 14.36 -0.57 0.47
CA ILE A 162 14.65 -1.80 1.23
C ILE A 162 13.69 -1.94 2.43
N ARG A 163 13.39 -0.84 3.11
CA ARG A 163 12.54 -0.84 4.31
C ARG A 163 11.05 -0.98 4.02
N TYR A 164 10.56 -0.45 2.90
CA TYR A 164 9.12 -0.30 2.65
C TYR A 164 8.57 -1.23 1.57
N SER A 165 9.44 -1.86 0.77
CA SER A 165 9.04 -2.81 -0.27
C SER A 165 9.97 -4.02 -0.35
N ASP A 166 10.71 -4.31 0.73
CA ASP A 166 11.62 -5.45 0.87
C ASP A 166 12.59 -5.63 -0.32
N CYS A 167 12.95 -4.51 -0.97
CA CYS A 167 13.88 -4.51 -2.09
C CYS A 167 15.29 -4.90 -1.63
N GLU A 168 16.06 -5.48 -2.55
CA GLU A 168 17.46 -5.77 -2.36
C GLU A 168 18.33 -4.58 -2.80
N ARG A 169 19.38 -4.30 -2.04
CA ARG A 169 20.38 -3.31 -2.44
C ARG A 169 21.31 -3.90 -3.49
N ILE A 170 21.31 -3.33 -4.69
CA ILE A 170 22.27 -3.66 -5.74
C ILE A 170 23.50 -2.75 -5.67
N ALA A 171 23.28 -1.45 -5.39
CA ALA A 171 24.37 -0.47 -5.23
C ALA A 171 23.96 0.67 -4.29
N LYS A 172 24.83 1.69 -4.18
CA LYS A 172 24.53 2.90 -3.40
C LYS A 172 23.27 3.62 -3.92
N ASN A 173 23.04 3.59 -5.22
CA ASN A 173 21.93 4.23 -5.92
C ASN A 173 21.04 3.24 -6.68
N LYS A 174 21.22 1.92 -6.51
CA LYS A 174 20.45 0.90 -7.22
C LYS A 174 19.76 -0.08 -6.28
N PHE A 175 18.58 -0.55 -6.65
CA PHE A 175 17.84 -1.60 -5.98
C PHE A 175 17.11 -2.50 -6.98
N ALA A 176 16.67 -3.67 -6.54
CA ALA A 176 15.81 -4.57 -7.29
C ALA A 176 14.78 -5.21 -6.36
N PHE A 177 13.66 -5.68 -6.91
CA PHE A 177 12.76 -6.56 -6.16
C PHE A 177 13.37 -7.97 -6.08
N PRO A 178 13.11 -8.75 -5.01
CA PRO A 178 13.81 -10.02 -4.75
C PRO A 178 13.73 -11.06 -5.88
N ASP A 179 12.59 -11.13 -6.59
CA ASP A 179 12.41 -12.05 -7.72
C ASP A 179 12.99 -11.52 -9.05
N GLY A 180 13.60 -10.33 -9.03
CA GLY A 180 14.20 -9.68 -10.19
C GLY A 180 13.19 -9.18 -11.24
N ARG A 181 11.88 -9.20 -10.96
CA ARG A 181 10.86 -8.72 -11.91
C ARG A 181 10.68 -7.20 -11.81
N ARG A 182 9.93 -6.67 -12.79
CA ARG A 182 9.55 -5.25 -12.87
C ARG A 182 8.28 -4.98 -12.04
N TYR A 183 8.35 -3.97 -11.19
CA TYR A 183 7.28 -3.47 -10.32
C TYR A 183 7.24 -1.93 -10.33
N ASP A 184 6.83 -1.35 -11.45
CA ASP A 184 6.92 0.10 -11.66
C ASP A 184 5.90 0.87 -10.83
N GLU A 185 4.72 0.29 -10.59
CA GLU A 185 3.68 0.96 -9.82
C GLU A 185 4.06 1.00 -8.34
N PHE A 186 4.62 -0.07 -7.77
CA PHE A 186 5.22 0.00 -6.44
C PHE A 186 6.44 0.91 -6.40
N ALA A 187 7.32 0.89 -7.39
CA ALA A 187 8.45 1.82 -7.42
C ALA A 187 7.96 3.29 -7.35
N ARG A 188 6.88 3.61 -8.06
CA ARG A 188 6.23 4.92 -8.06
C ARG A 188 5.55 5.25 -6.73
N LEU A 189 4.77 4.33 -6.21
CA LEU A 189 4.04 4.49 -4.95
C LEU A 189 4.99 4.71 -3.76
N ILE A 190 6.09 3.96 -3.74
CA ILE A 190 7.02 3.93 -2.62
C ILE A 190 8.02 5.08 -2.67
N LEU A 191 8.39 5.61 -3.85
CA LEU A 191 9.37 6.69 -3.96
C LEU A 191 9.07 7.91 -3.04
N PRO A 192 7.82 8.44 -2.96
CA PRO A 192 7.48 9.49 -2.01
C PRO A 192 7.75 9.17 -0.54
N LEU A 193 7.58 7.90 -0.15
CA LEU A 193 7.76 7.41 1.20
C LEU A 193 9.25 7.14 1.49
N ALA A 194 9.92 6.44 0.56
CA ALA A 194 11.30 6.01 0.68
C ALA A 194 12.28 7.18 0.85
N ARG A 195 12.03 8.32 0.20
CA ARG A 195 12.87 9.52 0.36
C ARG A 195 12.70 10.20 1.73
N ASN A 196 11.66 9.87 2.50
CA ASN A 196 11.33 10.54 3.76
C ASN A 196 11.01 9.56 4.90
N VAL A 197 11.82 8.49 5.02
CA VAL A 197 11.69 7.45 6.07
C VAL A 197 11.35 8.03 7.44
N SER A 198 12.10 9.02 7.93
CA SER A 198 11.87 9.61 9.25
C SER A 198 10.44 10.12 9.46
N ALA A 199 9.87 10.80 8.46
CA ALA A 199 8.52 11.35 8.58
C ALA A 199 7.46 10.24 8.48
N VAL A 200 7.69 9.26 7.61
CA VAL A 200 6.79 8.10 7.45
C VAL A 200 6.74 7.29 8.74
N GLU A 201 7.87 7.01 9.38
CA GLU A 201 7.89 6.31 10.68
C GLU A 201 7.15 7.08 11.77
N SER A 202 7.30 8.41 11.83
CA SER A 202 6.56 9.23 12.80
C SER A 202 5.05 9.20 12.55
N GLN A 203 4.63 9.20 11.28
CA GLN A 203 3.21 9.07 10.92
C GLN A 203 2.66 7.70 11.29
N LEU A 204 3.38 6.62 10.95
CA LEU A 204 2.98 5.25 11.31
C LEU A 204 2.85 5.08 12.83
N ALA A 205 3.82 5.57 13.60
CA ALA A 205 3.76 5.51 15.06
C ALA A 205 2.57 6.31 15.64
N ALA A 206 2.23 7.45 15.05
CA ALA A 206 1.07 8.24 15.46
C ALA A 206 -0.26 7.51 15.16
N SER A 207 -0.38 6.89 13.98
CA SER A 207 -1.55 6.09 13.61
C SER A 207 -1.72 4.84 14.48
N GLU A 208 -0.62 4.19 14.87
CA GLU A 208 -0.64 3.07 15.83
C GLU A 208 -1.15 3.51 17.21
N LEU A 209 -0.69 4.67 17.70
CA LEU A 209 -1.18 5.24 18.97
C LEU A 209 -2.67 5.60 18.91
N GLU A 210 -3.14 6.17 17.79
CA GLU A 210 -4.55 6.48 17.58
C GLU A 210 -5.43 5.21 17.54
N GLY A 211 -4.95 4.15 16.87
CA GLY A 211 -5.58 2.83 16.89
C GLY A 211 -5.66 2.19 18.28
N GLN A 212 -4.64 2.40 19.13
CA GLN A 212 -4.65 1.94 20.52
C GLN A 212 -5.59 2.76 21.42
N MET A 213 -5.68 4.07 21.23
CA MET A 213 -6.61 4.91 22.00
C MET A 213 -8.07 4.60 21.66
N THR A 214 -8.39 4.41 20.37
CA THR A 214 -9.75 4.07 19.92
C THR A 214 -10.21 2.69 20.42
N THR A 215 -9.30 1.70 20.50
CA THR A 215 -9.61 0.37 21.07
C THR A 215 -9.79 0.39 22.59
N GLN A 216 -9.08 1.26 23.34
CA GLN A 216 -9.29 1.42 24.78
C GLN A 216 -10.59 2.18 25.11
N THR A 217 -11.01 3.14 24.28
CA THR A 217 -12.28 3.86 24.45
C THR A 217 -13.51 2.99 24.11
N LEU A 218 -13.33 1.93 23.30
CA LEU A 218 -14.40 1.00 22.91
C LEU A 218 -14.63 -0.16 23.89
N GLY A 219 -13.99 -0.17 25.06
CA GLY A 219 -14.40 -1.04 26.17
C GLY A 219 -14.26 -2.55 25.90
N PHE A 220 -13.16 -2.99 25.27
CA PHE A 220 -12.70 -4.38 25.43
C PHE A 220 -11.98 -4.55 26.79
N SER A 221 -12.66 -4.18 27.87
CA SER A 221 -12.33 -4.71 29.18
C SER A 221 -12.76 -6.18 29.17
N GLN A 222 -11.82 -7.10 29.33
CA GLN A 222 -12.14 -8.47 29.66
C GLN A 222 -12.98 -8.49 30.94
N SER A 223 -14.25 -8.86 30.80
CA SER A 223 -15.09 -9.43 31.84
C SER A 223 -16.26 -10.14 31.18
#